data_AF-A0AA91ZSH4-F1
#
_entry.id   AF-A0AA91ZSH4-F1
#
_cell.length_a   1.000
_cell.length_b   1.000
_cell.length_c   1.000
_cell.angle_alpha   90.00
_cell.angle_beta   90.00
_cell.angle_gamma   90.00
#
_symmetry.space_group_name_H-M   'P 1'
#
loop_
_entity.id
_entity.type
_entity.pdbx_description
1 polymer ?
#
loop_
_entity_poly.entity_id
_entity_poly.type
_entity_poly.pdbx_seq_one_letter_code
_entity_poly.pdbx_strand_id
1 'polypeptide(L)'
;MNILWMNLAIVFILSFFARYFAMPVNTGPTLIKPNQLLVLIAALTLVLVAGLRDNIGDTYFYMHAYTVTDFNWEYIQNNKDMGFNIFQMILQEYTDDPQVMIFITALITNILIVFILYKYSRLIDLSLYVYITSGMYLTSMNGIRQYLAAAIIFAATTYILDGNWKKYTIIILFASTFHQSALVLIPIYFLIRRKAWSATTFILLFLAVLIVIGFNQFSEVFFAAIGDTQYGHYKDFHEGGANILRVAVDAAPLILAYLGREKLRELFPKSDYIVNMALLGCVFMIISTQNWIFARFSIYFGLYQLILIPWVVKLFTEKDQKFVYYAILVCYFVYFVYEHVITLGIIYKSNFL
;
A
#
# COMPACT_ATOMS: atom_id res chain seq x y z
N MET A 1 13.33 -2.75 -17.75
CA MET A 1 11.95 -2.22 -17.91
C MET A 1 10.98 -3.23 -18.54
N ASN A 2 11.40 -4.03 -19.53
CA ASN A 2 10.53 -4.98 -20.24
C ASN A 2 9.72 -5.92 -19.32
N ILE A 3 10.33 -6.50 -18.29
CA ILE A 3 9.65 -7.40 -17.34
C ILE A 3 8.51 -6.70 -16.59
N LEU A 4 8.69 -5.43 -16.19
CA LEU A 4 7.63 -4.67 -15.51
C LEU A 4 6.45 -4.37 -16.45
N TRP A 5 6.72 -4.06 -17.73
CA TRP A 5 5.67 -3.91 -18.76
C TRP A 5 4.91 -5.20 -19.01
N MET A 6 5.63 -6.32 -19.14
CA MET A 6 5.02 -7.64 -19.33
C MET A 6 4.16 -8.02 -18.13
N ASN A 7 4.65 -7.80 -16.92
CA ASN A 7 3.89 -8.06 -15.70
C ASN A 7 2.62 -7.22 -15.64
N LEU A 8 2.69 -5.92 -15.97
CA LEU A 8 1.50 -5.06 -16.06
C LEU A 8 0.46 -5.62 -17.05
N ALA A 9 0.89 -6.00 -18.25
CA ALA A 9 -0.01 -6.54 -19.26
C ALA A 9 -0.63 -7.87 -18.80
N ILE A 10 0.17 -8.80 -18.30
CA ILE A 10 -0.28 -10.12 -17.83
C ILE A 10 -1.27 -9.98 -16.67
N VAL A 11 -0.93 -9.20 -15.65
CA VAL A 11 -1.81 -8.97 -14.49
C VAL A 11 -3.12 -8.32 -14.93
N PHE A 12 -3.08 -7.32 -15.81
CA PHE A 12 -4.28 -6.66 -16.31
C PHE A 12 -5.17 -7.63 -17.10
N ILE A 13 -4.60 -8.40 -18.02
CA ILE A 13 -5.35 -9.37 -18.84
C ILE A 13 -6.01 -10.44 -17.95
N LEU A 14 -5.23 -11.06 -17.06
CA LEU A 14 -5.73 -12.11 -16.17
C LEU A 14 -6.85 -11.59 -15.26
N SER A 15 -6.66 -10.42 -14.66
CA SER A 15 -7.65 -9.81 -13.77
C SER A 15 -8.89 -9.28 -14.51
N PHE A 16 -8.73 -8.80 -15.74
CA PHE A 16 -9.84 -8.44 -16.62
C PHE A 16 -10.72 -9.65 -16.93
N PHE A 17 -10.11 -10.78 -17.34
CA PHE A 17 -10.84 -12.01 -17.56
C PHE A 17 -11.41 -12.60 -16.26
N ALA A 18 -10.72 -12.43 -15.14
CA ALA A 18 -11.27 -12.82 -13.84
C ALA A 18 -12.57 -12.07 -13.51
N ARG A 19 -12.64 -10.78 -13.83
CA ARG A 19 -13.87 -9.99 -13.72
C ARG A 19 -14.90 -10.40 -14.77
N TYR A 20 -14.49 -10.69 -16.00
CA TYR A 20 -15.40 -11.10 -17.08
C TYR A 20 -16.13 -12.40 -16.73
N PHE A 21 -15.43 -13.38 -16.14
CA PHE A 21 -15.98 -14.64 -15.66
C PHE A 21 -16.47 -14.57 -14.20
N ALA A 22 -16.81 -13.38 -13.69
CA ALA A 22 -17.29 -13.22 -12.33
C ALA A 22 -18.69 -13.82 -12.13
N MET A 23 -18.90 -14.43 -10.97
CA MET A 23 -20.21 -14.96 -10.57
C MET A 23 -20.93 -13.98 -9.63
N PRO A 24 -22.27 -13.86 -9.72
CA PRO A 24 -23.04 -13.09 -8.75
C PRO A 24 -23.02 -13.77 -7.38
N VAL A 25 -23.03 -12.98 -6.31
CA VAL A 25 -23.07 -13.47 -4.92
C VAL A 25 -24.09 -12.66 -4.12
N ASN A 26 -24.89 -13.35 -3.31
CA ASN A 26 -25.99 -12.74 -2.55
C ASN A 26 -25.54 -12.02 -1.27
N THR A 27 -24.36 -12.36 -0.76
CA THR A 27 -23.84 -11.84 0.51
C THR A 27 -22.38 -11.44 0.37
N GLY A 28 -22.04 -10.29 0.96
CA GLY A 28 -20.67 -9.77 0.96
C GLY A 28 -20.61 -8.28 0.65
N PRO A 29 -19.41 -7.69 0.73
CA PRO A 29 -19.20 -6.28 0.40
C PRO A 29 -19.34 -6.01 -1.10
N THR A 30 -19.20 -7.03 -1.96
CA THR A 30 -19.41 -6.97 -3.41
C THR A 30 -20.47 -7.99 -3.81
N LEU A 31 -21.36 -7.60 -4.73
CA LEU A 31 -22.42 -8.48 -5.27
C LEU A 31 -21.91 -9.40 -6.40
N ILE A 32 -20.63 -9.32 -6.72
CA ILE A 32 -19.96 -10.19 -7.68
C ILE A 32 -18.65 -10.70 -7.08
N LYS A 33 -18.24 -11.90 -7.46
CA LYS A 33 -16.91 -12.44 -7.18
C LYS A 33 -16.18 -12.82 -8.46
N PRO A 34 -14.97 -12.29 -8.68
CA PRO A 34 -14.18 -12.63 -9.86
C PRO A 34 -13.68 -14.08 -9.78
N ASN A 35 -13.29 -14.65 -10.92
CA ASN A 35 -12.74 -16.00 -10.98
C ASN A 35 -11.48 -16.14 -10.11
N GLN A 36 -11.54 -17.02 -9.12
CA GLN A 36 -10.48 -17.20 -8.12
C GLN A 36 -9.16 -17.65 -8.71
N LEU A 37 -9.18 -18.59 -9.66
CA LEU A 37 -7.97 -19.13 -10.27
C LEU A 37 -7.24 -18.04 -11.05
N LEU A 38 -7.95 -17.24 -11.85
CA LEU A 38 -7.34 -16.16 -12.62
C LEU A 38 -6.76 -15.06 -11.72
N VAL A 39 -7.43 -14.71 -10.61
CA VAL A 39 -6.87 -13.78 -9.62
C VAL A 39 -5.65 -14.37 -8.93
N LEU A 40 -5.66 -15.67 -8.61
CA LEU A 40 -4.51 -16.35 -8.01
C LEU A 40 -3.31 -16.35 -8.96
N ILE A 41 -3.51 -16.65 -10.25
CA ILE A 41 -2.44 -16.61 -11.25
C ILE A 41 -1.89 -15.18 -11.37
N ALA A 42 -2.75 -14.16 -11.41
CA ALA A 42 -2.31 -12.76 -11.42
C ALA A 42 -1.51 -12.38 -10.14
N ALA A 43 -1.91 -12.90 -8.98
CA ALA A 43 -1.16 -12.72 -7.74
C ALA A 43 0.22 -13.40 -7.82
N LEU A 44 0.28 -14.61 -8.38
CA LEU A 44 1.54 -15.34 -8.54
C LEU A 44 2.50 -14.63 -9.49
N THR A 45 2.03 -13.97 -10.56
CA THR A 45 2.92 -13.18 -11.43
C THR A 45 3.49 -11.96 -10.71
N LEU A 46 2.67 -11.27 -9.89
CA LEU A 46 3.16 -10.21 -8.99
C LEU A 46 4.22 -10.74 -8.01
N VAL A 47 4.01 -11.95 -7.46
CA VAL A 47 4.98 -12.59 -6.57
C VAL A 47 6.25 -12.98 -7.30
N LEU A 48 6.18 -13.57 -8.49
CA LEU A 48 7.36 -13.99 -9.25
C LEU A 48 8.24 -12.78 -9.60
N VAL A 49 7.65 -11.73 -10.16
CA VAL A 49 8.42 -10.53 -10.52
C VAL A 49 8.99 -9.84 -9.28
N ALA A 50 8.23 -9.71 -8.19
CA ALA A 50 8.77 -9.09 -6.98
C ALA A 50 9.81 -10.01 -6.32
N GLY A 51 9.53 -11.29 -6.17
CA GLY A 51 10.33 -12.23 -5.40
C GLY A 51 11.63 -12.67 -6.06
N LEU A 52 11.73 -12.59 -7.39
CA LEU A 52 12.93 -13.01 -8.14
C LEU A 52 13.87 -11.84 -8.51
N ARG A 53 13.56 -10.61 -8.08
CA ARG A 53 14.39 -9.43 -8.35
C ARG A 53 15.68 -9.45 -7.53
N ASP A 54 16.69 -8.69 -7.96
CA ASP A 54 17.94 -8.49 -7.21
C ASP A 54 18.32 -7.02 -6.93
N ASN A 55 17.63 -6.03 -7.51
CA ASN A 55 18.17 -4.65 -7.54
C ASN A 55 17.21 -3.51 -7.16
N ILE A 56 15.92 -3.76 -6.94
CA ILE A 56 14.96 -2.67 -6.69
C ILE A 56 14.99 -2.26 -5.21
N GLY A 57 15.08 -0.95 -4.95
CA GLY A 57 14.94 -0.41 -3.61
C GLY A 57 16.02 -0.93 -2.65
N ASP A 58 15.59 -1.41 -1.49
CA ASP A 58 16.45 -1.90 -0.43
C ASP A 58 16.86 -3.39 -0.60
N THR A 59 16.45 -4.04 -1.70
CA THR A 59 16.70 -5.48 -1.96
C THR A 59 18.14 -5.89 -1.72
N TYR A 60 19.10 -5.17 -2.32
CA TYR A 60 20.52 -5.47 -2.17
C TYR A 60 20.96 -5.49 -0.70
N PHE A 61 20.52 -4.52 0.11
CA PHE A 61 20.91 -4.41 1.51
C PHE A 61 20.37 -5.59 2.34
N TYR A 62 19.13 -6.02 2.09
CA TYR A 62 18.59 -7.19 2.80
C TYR A 62 19.19 -8.49 2.32
N MET A 63 19.49 -8.63 1.02
CA MET A 63 20.20 -9.82 0.54
C MET A 63 21.59 -9.91 1.18
N HIS A 64 22.34 -8.80 1.20
CA HIS A 64 23.64 -8.75 1.85
C HIS A 64 23.55 -9.06 3.35
N ALA A 65 22.64 -8.38 4.07
CA ALA A 65 22.44 -8.63 5.50
C ALA A 65 22.08 -10.08 5.80
N TYR A 66 21.23 -10.70 4.97
CA TYR A 66 20.86 -12.11 5.09
C TYR A 66 22.05 -13.06 4.94
N THR A 67 23.01 -12.73 4.08
CA THR A 67 24.20 -13.55 3.87
C THR A 67 25.26 -13.37 4.96
N VAL A 68 25.46 -12.15 5.47
CA VAL A 68 26.59 -11.86 6.39
C VAL A 68 26.21 -11.91 7.88
N THR A 69 24.92 -11.93 8.19
CA THR A 69 24.44 -11.90 9.58
C THR A 69 24.02 -13.28 10.03
N ASP A 70 24.52 -13.71 11.19
CA ASP A 70 23.96 -14.85 11.92
C ASP A 70 22.76 -14.34 12.75
N PHE A 71 21.53 -14.60 12.27
CA PHE A 71 20.33 -14.21 13.00
C PHE A 71 20.07 -15.20 14.12
N ASN A 72 20.70 -14.97 15.27
CA ASN A 72 20.47 -15.75 16.48
C ASN A 72 19.71 -14.93 17.55
N TRP A 73 19.39 -15.56 18.69
CA TRP A 73 18.65 -14.89 19.78
C TRP A 73 19.39 -13.68 20.36
N GLU A 74 20.72 -13.70 20.41
CA GLU A 74 21.52 -12.55 20.85
C GLU A 74 21.36 -11.38 19.87
N TYR A 75 21.45 -11.63 18.56
CA TYR A 75 21.20 -10.61 17.55
C TYR A 75 19.79 -10.03 17.68
N ILE A 76 18.78 -10.89 17.83
CA ILE A 76 17.37 -10.49 17.95
C ILE A 76 17.13 -9.60 19.18
N GLN A 77 17.74 -9.92 20.32
CA GLN A 77 17.57 -9.15 21.55
C GLN A 77 18.24 -7.76 21.49
N ASN A 78 19.32 -7.64 20.72
CA ASN A 78 20.08 -6.39 20.61
C ASN A 78 19.65 -5.50 19.43
N ASN A 79 18.76 -5.97 18.56
CA ASN A 79 18.33 -5.23 17.37
C ASN A 79 16.82 -4.96 17.37
N LYS A 80 16.42 -3.87 16.70
CA LYS A 80 15.01 -3.53 16.47
C LYS A 80 14.36 -4.51 15.49
N ASP A 81 13.03 -4.41 15.37
CA ASP A 81 12.22 -5.19 14.41
C ASP A 81 12.37 -6.72 14.61
N MET A 82 12.24 -7.17 15.86
CA MET A 82 12.43 -8.56 16.30
C MET A 82 11.69 -9.60 15.42
N GLY A 83 10.49 -9.27 14.94
CA GLY A 83 9.67 -10.19 14.16
C GLY A 83 10.26 -10.48 12.79
N PHE A 84 10.87 -9.48 12.16
CA PHE A 84 11.57 -9.68 10.89
C PHE A 84 12.90 -10.41 11.09
N ASN A 85 13.61 -10.16 12.19
CA ASN A 85 14.84 -10.90 12.50
C ASN A 85 14.56 -12.37 12.84
N ILE A 86 13.49 -12.66 13.60
CA ILE A 86 13.02 -14.04 13.84
C ILE A 86 12.63 -14.70 12.52
N PHE A 87 11.94 -13.98 11.63
CA PHE A 87 11.62 -14.49 10.30
C PHE A 87 12.87 -14.87 9.50
N GLN A 88 13.92 -14.04 9.52
CA GLN A 88 15.19 -14.36 8.85
C GLN A 88 15.92 -15.54 9.52
N MET A 89 15.95 -15.59 10.86
CA MET A 89 16.49 -16.73 11.62
C MET A 89 15.83 -18.04 11.21
N ILE A 90 14.50 -18.08 11.17
CA ILE A 90 13.75 -19.28 10.76
C ILE A 90 14.11 -19.67 9.32
N LEU A 91 14.24 -18.71 8.40
CA LEU A 91 14.61 -19.02 7.01
C LEU A 91 16.04 -19.57 6.91
N GLN A 92 16.99 -19.05 7.69
CA GLN A 92 18.38 -19.53 7.73
C GLN A 92 18.49 -20.98 8.22
N GLU A 93 17.53 -21.48 9.00
CA GLU A 93 17.48 -22.92 9.35
C GLU A 93 17.27 -23.82 8.13
N TYR A 94 16.68 -23.30 7.04
CA TYR A 94 16.39 -24.06 5.83
C TYR A 94 17.30 -23.71 4.65
N THR A 95 17.75 -22.46 4.55
CA THR A 95 18.57 -22.00 3.43
C THR A 95 19.35 -20.72 3.70
N ASP A 96 20.59 -20.69 3.23
CA ASP A 96 21.46 -19.51 3.22
C ASP A 96 21.24 -18.60 1.99
N ASP A 97 20.36 -19.00 1.05
CA ASP A 97 20.11 -18.23 -0.17
C ASP A 97 19.24 -16.97 0.11
N PRO A 98 19.80 -15.76 0.01
CA PRO A 98 19.05 -14.53 0.24
C PRO A 98 17.90 -14.30 -0.76
N GLN A 99 17.96 -14.91 -1.95
CA GLN A 99 16.85 -14.82 -2.91
C GLN A 99 15.58 -15.45 -2.34
N VAL A 100 15.70 -16.53 -1.57
CA VAL A 100 14.54 -17.18 -0.92
C VAL A 100 13.90 -16.24 0.09
N MET A 101 14.68 -15.50 0.89
CA MET A 101 14.15 -14.50 1.80
C MET A 101 13.38 -13.40 1.07
N ILE A 102 13.92 -12.88 -0.03
CA ILE A 102 13.23 -11.89 -0.87
C ILE A 102 11.93 -12.47 -1.45
N PHE A 103 11.98 -13.71 -1.93
CA PHE A 103 10.84 -14.40 -2.52
C PHE A 103 9.70 -14.63 -1.52
N ILE A 104 10.00 -15.19 -0.35
CA ILE A 104 9.00 -15.47 0.69
C ILE A 104 8.40 -14.17 1.23
N THR A 105 9.20 -13.13 1.42
CA THR A 105 8.70 -11.80 1.83
C THR A 105 7.73 -11.24 0.77
N ALA A 106 8.09 -11.32 -0.51
CA ALA A 106 7.24 -10.86 -1.62
C ALA A 106 5.96 -11.70 -1.76
N LEU A 107 6.03 -13.01 -1.55
CA LEU A 107 4.91 -13.94 -1.54
C LEU A 107 3.89 -13.53 -0.46
N ILE A 108 4.32 -13.41 0.80
CA ILE A 108 3.43 -13.06 1.90
C ILE A 108 2.81 -11.67 1.65
N THR A 109 3.64 -10.69 1.29
CA THR A 109 3.19 -9.30 1.07
C THR A 109 2.11 -9.22 -0.02
N ASN A 110 2.37 -9.76 -1.22
CA ASN A 110 1.46 -9.62 -2.35
C ASN A 110 0.20 -10.49 -2.18
N ILE A 111 0.30 -11.69 -1.61
CA ILE A 111 -0.87 -12.53 -1.37
C ILE A 111 -1.82 -11.89 -0.37
N LEU A 112 -1.32 -11.29 0.71
CA LEU A 112 -2.15 -10.56 1.68
C LEU A 112 -2.88 -9.37 1.03
N ILE A 113 -2.17 -8.61 0.19
CA ILE A 113 -2.75 -7.48 -0.54
C ILE A 113 -3.85 -7.96 -1.49
N VAL A 114 -3.53 -8.91 -2.38
CA VAL A 114 -4.48 -9.42 -3.38
C VAL A 114 -5.68 -10.10 -2.71
N PHE A 115 -5.49 -10.78 -1.58
CA PHE A 115 -6.59 -11.39 -0.81
C PHE A 115 -7.63 -10.34 -0.37
N ILE A 116 -7.19 -9.19 0.12
CA ILE A 116 -8.10 -8.10 0.53
C ILE A 116 -8.73 -7.42 -0.67
N LEU A 117 -7.98 -7.21 -1.76
CA LEU A 117 -8.55 -6.67 -2.99
C LEU A 117 -9.60 -7.62 -3.60
N TYR A 118 -9.35 -8.93 -3.59
CA TYR A 118 -10.32 -9.95 -4.01
C TYR A 118 -11.62 -9.89 -3.21
N LYS A 119 -11.54 -9.54 -1.92
CA LYS A 119 -12.70 -9.44 -1.03
C LYS A 119 -13.49 -8.14 -1.19
N TYR A 120 -12.84 -7.00 -1.39
CA TYR A 120 -13.48 -5.67 -1.28
C TYR A 120 -13.48 -4.84 -2.56
N SER A 121 -12.73 -5.23 -3.59
CA SER A 121 -12.69 -4.49 -4.85
C SER A 121 -13.94 -4.75 -5.69
N ARG A 122 -14.58 -3.66 -6.15
CA ARG A 122 -15.71 -3.75 -7.08
C ARG A 122 -15.31 -4.15 -8.50
N LEU A 123 -14.08 -3.84 -8.91
CA LEU A 123 -13.49 -4.14 -10.22
C LEU A 123 -12.02 -4.55 -9.97
N ILE A 124 -11.79 -5.86 -9.79
CA ILE A 124 -10.47 -6.39 -9.36
C ILE A 124 -9.35 -6.02 -10.33
N ASP A 125 -9.67 -5.96 -11.62
CA ASP A 125 -8.75 -5.56 -12.67
C ASP A 125 -8.24 -4.13 -12.50
N LEU A 126 -9.13 -3.21 -12.12
CA LEU A 126 -8.74 -1.83 -11.87
C LEU A 126 -7.88 -1.71 -10.62
N SER A 127 -8.20 -2.46 -9.55
CA SER A 127 -7.36 -2.47 -8.34
C SER A 127 -5.95 -2.98 -8.61
N LEU A 128 -5.80 -4.11 -9.32
CA LEU A 128 -4.50 -4.70 -9.59
C LEU A 128 -3.70 -3.89 -10.63
N TYR A 129 -4.40 -3.32 -11.61
CA TYR A 129 -3.80 -2.37 -12.54
C TYR A 129 -3.24 -1.15 -11.83
N VAL A 130 -4.05 -0.51 -10.97
CA VAL A 130 -3.65 0.68 -10.20
C VAL A 130 -2.57 0.35 -9.19
N TYR A 131 -2.57 -0.84 -8.60
CA TYR A 131 -1.50 -1.28 -7.71
C TYR A 131 -0.11 -1.20 -8.37
N ILE A 132 -0.01 -1.62 -9.62
CA ILE A 132 1.23 -1.53 -10.40
C ILE A 132 1.47 -0.09 -10.85
N THR A 133 0.46 0.52 -11.48
CA THR A 133 0.62 1.80 -12.18
C THR A 133 0.76 3.02 -11.26
N SER A 134 0.31 2.93 -10.00
CA SER A 134 0.50 3.98 -9.01
C SER A 134 1.87 3.93 -8.30
N GLY A 135 2.74 2.99 -8.65
CA GLY A 135 4.03 2.78 -7.99
C GLY A 135 3.94 2.07 -6.62
N MET A 136 2.75 1.67 -6.17
CA MET A 136 2.59 0.93 -4.91
C MET A 136 3.26 -0.44 -4.97
N TYR A 137 3.12 -1.16 -6.09
CA TYR A 137 3.82 -2.42 -6.31
C TYR A 137 5.34 -2.25 -6.33
N LEU A 138 5.86 -1.17 -6.94
CA LEU A 138 7.29 -0.85 -6.87
C LEU A 138 7.73 -0.55 -5.43
N THR A 139 6.92 0.19 -4.69
CA THR A 139 7.18 0.50 -3.27
C THR A 139 7.15 -0.75 -2.39
N SER A 140 6.37 -1.78 -2.76
CA SER A 140 6.41 -3.07 -2.05
C SER A 140 7.76 -3.78 -2.12
N MET A 141 8.59 -3.38 -3.08
CA MET A 141 9.97 -3.84 -3.28
C MET A 141 11.03 -2.89 -2.70
N ASN A 142 10.61 -1.75 -2.12
CA ASN A 142 11.47 -0.72 -1.54
C ASN A 142 10.92 -0.29 -0.16
N GLY A 143 11.50 -0.84 0.91
CA GLY A 143 10.96 -0.77 2.26
C GLY A 143 10.31 -2.09 2.64
N ILE A 144 10.94 -3.22 2.31
CA ILE A 144 10.28 -4.55 2.32
C ILE A 144 9.67 -4.90 3.69
N ARG A 145 10.35 -4.56 4.80
CA ARG A 145 9.86 -4.78 6.16
C ARG A 145 8.60 -3.97 6.44
N GLN A 146 8.66 -2.68 6.12
CA GLN A 146 7.55 -1.75 6.34
C GLN A 146 6.34 -2.11 5.47
N TYR A 147 6.56 -2.48 4.22
CA TYR A 147 5.48 -2.84 3.31
C TYR A 147 4.87 -4.20 3.66
N LEU A 148 5.66 -5.16 4.15
CA LEU A 148 5.15 -6.41 4.74
C LEU A 148 4.26 -6.10 5.96
N ALA A 149 4.73 -5.25 6.88
CA ALA A 149 3.90 -4.80 8.00
C ALA A 149 2.60 -4.13 7.52
N ALA A 150 2.67 -3.26 6.49
CA ALA A 150 1.49 -2.63 5.91
C ALA A 150 0.53 -3.64 5.26
N ALA A 151 1.03 -4.69 4.59
CA ALA A 151 0.21 -5.76 4.03
C ALA A 151 -0.51 -6.58 5.12
N ILE A 152 0.17 -6.87 6.23
CA ILE A 152 -0.42 -7.51 7.42
C ILE A 152 -1.54 -6.64 8.01
N ILE A 153 -1.30 -5.33 8.14
CA ILE A 153 -2.31 -4.38 8.63
C ILE A 153 -3.48 -4.27 7.65
N PHE A 154 -3.20 -4.23 6.35
CA PHE A 154 -4.23 -4.20 5.31
C PHE A 154 -5.10 -5.46 5.35
N ALA A 155 -4.53 -6.63 5.68
CA ALA A 155 -5.27 -7.86 5.95
C ALA A 155 -6.26 -7.72 7.12
N ALA A 156 -5.98 -6.84 8.09
CA ALA A 156 -6.88 -6.50 9.20
C ALA A 156 -8.05 -5.59 8.80
N THR A 157 -8.19 -5.19 7.53
CA THR A 157 -9.31 -4.36 7.03
C THR A 157 -10.67 -4.93 7.43
N THR A 158 -10.82 -6.26 7.45
CA THR A 158 -12.06 -6.90 7.92
C THR A 158 -12.42 -6.46 9.33
N TYR A 159 -11.46 -6.35 10.25
CA TYR A 159 -11.70 -5.95 11.65
C TYR A 159 -11.95 -4.46 11.82
N ILE A 160 -11.44 -3.62 10.91
CA ILE A 160 -11.85 -2.21 10.80
C ILE A 160 -13.33 -2.14 10.47
N LEU A 161 -13.74 -2.82 9.39
CA LEU A 161 -15.11 -2.79 8.90
C LEU A 161 -16.09 -3.39 9.91
N ASP A 162 -15.72 -4.48 10.58
CA ASP A 162 -16.59 -5.17 11.55
C ASP A 162 -16.58 -4.54 12.94
N GLY A 163 -15.74 -3.52 13.15
CA GLY A 163 -15.67 -2.84 14.43
C GLY A 163 -15.00 -3.65 15.54
N ASN A 164 -14.23 -4.67 15.20
CA ASN A 164 -13.52 -5.51 16.15
C ASN A 164 -12.13 -4.94 16.47
N TRP A 165 -12.10 -3.91 17.32
CA TRP A 165 -10.87 -3.22 17.69
C TRP A 165 -9.84 -4.15 18.36
N LYS A 166 -10.30 -5.13 19.15
CA LYS A 166 -9.40 -6.08 19.84
C LYS A 166 -8.61 -6.93 18.84
N LYS A 167 -9.30 -7.55 17.88
CA LYS A 167 -8.65 -8.34 16.83
C LYS A 167 -7.76 -7.47 15.95
N TYR A 168 -8.22 -6.26 15.62
CA TYR A 168 -7.40 -5.29 14.89
C TYR A 168 -6.10 -4.98 15.65
N THR A 169 -6.17 -4.60 16.93
CA THR A 169 -5.01 -4.28 17.75
C THR A 169 -4.03 -5.45 17.85
N ILE A 170 -4.50 -6.69 18.00
CA ILE A 170 -3.61 -7.87 18.00
C ILE A 170 -2.81 -7.95 16.69
N ILE A 171 -3.46 -7.72 15.54
CA ILE A 171 -2.75 -7.72 14.25
C ILE A 171 -1.78 -6.54 14.15
N ILE A 172 -2.11 -5.36 14.66
CA ILE A 172 -1.17 -4.21 14.67
C ILE A 172 0.04 -4.50 15.57
N LEU A 173 -0.15 -5.09 16.75
CA LEU A 173 0.95 -5.48 17.63
C LEU A 173 1.86 -6.51 16.95
N PHE A 174 1.28 -7.51 16.28
CA PHE A 174 2.05 -8.45 15.48
C PHE A 174 2.79 -7.75 14.32
N ALA A 175 2.13 -6.90 13.54
CA ALA A 175 2.79 -6.15 12.46
C ALA A 175 3.91 -5.22 12.98
N SER A 176 3.77 -4.70 14.20
CA SER A 176 4.77 -3.83 14.82
C SER A 176 6.06 -4.53 15.19
N THR A 177 6.07 -5.86 15.29
CA THR A 177 7.32 -6.62 15.47
C THR A 177 8.15 -6.64 14.18
N PHE A 178 7.52 -6.48 13.01
CA PHE A 178 8.20 -6.35 11.71
C PHE A 178 8.63 -4.92 11.42
N HIS A 179 7.82 -3.95 11.85
CA HIS A 179 8.17 -2.54 11.76
C HIS A 179 7.45 -1.69 12.81
N GLN A 180 8.21 -1.12 13.75
CA GLN A 180 7.67 -0.46 14.95
C GLN A 180 6.65 0.66 14.66
N SER A 181 6.79 1.41 13.56
CA SER A 181 5.86 2.50 13.24
C SER A 181 4.42 2.05 12.95
N ALA A 182 4.18 0.75 12.77
CA ALA A 182 2.83 0.19 12.70
C ALA A 182 1.97 0.56 13.92
N LEU A 183 2.57 0.78 15.09
CA LEU A 183 1.84 1.13 16.33
C LEU A 183 0.98 2.40 16.19
N VAL A 184 1.33 3.32 15.30
CA VAL A 184 0.52 4.54 15.05
C VAL A 184 -0.89 4.21 14.55
N LEU A 185 -1.10 3.00 14.01
CA LEU A 185 -2.40 2.55 13.50
C LEU A 185 -3.40 2.17 14.62
N ILE A 186 -2.95 1.98 15.86
CA ILE A 186 -3.83 1.68 17.01
C ILE A 186 -4.75 2.86 17.32
N PRO A 187 -4.26 4.09 17.61
CA PRO A 187 -5.15 5.23 17.85
C PRO A 187 -5.93 5.63 16.59
N ILE A 188 -5.35 5.44 15.39
CA ILE A 188 -6.00 5.76 14.12
C ILE A 188 -7.27 4.95 13.90
N TYR A 189 -7.34 3.71 14.41
CA TYR A 189 -8.56 2.90 14.36
C TYR A 189 -9.81 3.66 14.81
N PHE A 190 -9.70 4.41 15.91
CA PHE A 190 -10.82 5.16 16.49
C PHE A 190 -11.15 6.44 15.71
N LEU A 191 -10.17 6.98 14.98
CA LEU A 191 -10.33 8.15 14.13
C LEU A 191 -11.07 7.79 12.83
N ILE A 192 -10.65 6.72 12.16
CA ILE A 192 -11.11 6.36 10.81
C ILE A 192 -12.50 5.72 10.79
N ARG A 193 -13.01 5.25 11.93
CA ARG A 193 -14.36 4.69 12.05
C ARG A 193 -15.48 5.73 12.18
N ARG A 194 -15.16 7.00 11.95
CA ARG A 194 -16.13 8.11 11.87
C ARG A 194 -16.71 8.22 10.46
N LYS A 195 -17.79 8.98 10.30
CA LYS A 195 -18.32 9.34 8.98
C LYS A 195 -17.28 10.15 8.21
N ALA A 196 -16.98 9.77 6.97
CA ALA A 196 -16.06 10.53 6.13
C ALA A 196 -16.68 11.89 5.75
N TRP A 197 -15.83 12.87 5.49
CA TRP A 197 -16.24 14.24 5.16
C TRP A 197 -16.97 14.93 6.32
N SER A 198 -16.62 14.58 7.55
CA SER A 198 -17.08 15.24 8.76
C SER A 198 -16.15 16.40 9.15
N ALA A 199 -16.52 17.18 10.18
CA ALA A 199 -15.67 18.24 10.71
C ALA A 199 -14.24 17.73 11.04
N THR A 200 -14.12 16.51 11.54
CA THR A 200 -12.82 15.88 11.80
C THR A 200 -11.98 15.74 10.52
N THR A 201 -12.58 15.34 9.39
CA THR A 201 -11.89 15.28 8.09
C THR A 201 -11.35 16.65 7.68
N PHE A 202 -12.19 17.69 7.76
CA PHE A 202 -11.77 19.04 7.36
C PHE A 202 -10.72 19.63 8.29
N ILE A 203 -10.78 19.33 9.60
CA ILE A 203 -9.73 19.69 10.55
C ILE A 203 -8.41 19.02 10.17
N LEU A 204 -8.40 17.73 9.83
CA LEU A 204 -7.18 17.03 9.41
C LEU A 204 -6.58 17.63 8.14
N LEU A 205 -7.41 17.95 7.14
CA LEU A 205 -6.96 18.61 5.91
C LEU A 205 -6.40 20.02 6.19
N PHE A 206 -7.08 20.79 7.05
CA PHE A 206 -6.60 22.11 7.46
C PHE A 206 -5.27 22.04 8.22
N LEU A 207 -5.15 21.10 9.17
CA LEU A 207 -3.90 20.84 9.88
C LEU A 207 -2.77 20.40 8.93
N ALA A 208 -3.06 19.59 7.91
CA ALA A 208 -2.08 19.22 6.90
C ALA A 208 -1.54 20.45 6.16
N VAL A 209 -2.41 21.39 5.79
CA VAL A 209 -2.01 22.67 5.16
C VAL A 209 -1.16 23.51 6.14
N LEU A 210 -1.55 23.60 7.41
CA LEU A 210 -0.76 24.31 8.42
C LEU A 210 0.63 23.68 8.63
N ILE A 211 0.71 22.34 8.65
CA ILE A 211 1.99 21.61 8.74
C ILE A 211 2.87 21.92 7.53
N VAL A 212 2.29 21.99 6.32
CA VAL A 212 3.06 22.34 5.12
C VAL A 212 3.58 23.78 5.20
N ILE A 213 2.76 24.75 5.64
CA ILE A 213 3.16 26.15 5.75
C ILE A 213 4.20 26.36 6.87
N GLY A 214 4.03 25.68 8.01
CA GLY A 214 4.88 25.76 9.19
C GLY A 214 5.86 24.59 9.33
N PHE A 215 6.32 24.02 8.21
CA PHE A 215 7.02 22.74 8.20
C PHE A 215 8.30 22.76 9.03
N ASN A 216 9.06 23.86 9.01
CA ASN A 216 10.31 23.97 9.76
C ASN A 216 10.07 23.79 11.27
N GLN A 217 9.11 24.52 11.84
CA GLN A 217 8.76 24.43 13.27
C GLN A 217 8.16 23.06 13.61
N PHE A 218 7.32 22.52 12.73
CA PHE A 218 6.75 21.18 12.91
C PHE A 218 7.84 20.10 12.92
N SER A 219 8.80 20.17 11.99
CA SER A 219 9.84 19.16 11.79
C SER A 219 10.76 19.04 13.02
N GLU A 220 11.12 20.16 13.66
CA GLU A 220 11.94 20.15 14.88
C GLU A 220 11.24 19.41 16.02
N VAL A 221 9.96 19.73 16.26
CA VAL A 221 9.14 19.07 17.29
C VAL A 221 8.92 17.60 16.95
N PHE A 222 8.64 17.30 15.68
CA PHE A 222 8.41 15.94 15.21
C PHE A 222 9.64 15.06 15.43
N PHE A 223 10.82 15.48 14.93
CA PHE A 223 12.05 14.70 15.08
C PHE A 223 12.53 14.61 16.52
N ALA A 224 12.26 15.62 17.37
CA ALA A 224 12.50 15.51 18.80
C ALA A 224 11.62 14.40 19.44
N ALA A 225 10.36 14.27 19.01
CA ALA A 225 9.44 13.27 19.55
C ALA A 225 9.72 11.83 19.06
N ILE A 226 10.31 11.67 17.87
CA ILE A 226 10.53 10.36 17.24
C ILE A 226 12.02 9.98 17.12
N GLY A 227 12.91 10.71 17.79
CA GLY A 227 14.37 10.53 17.69
C GLY A 227 14.86 9.11 17.99
N ASP A 228 14.22 8.41 18.93
CA ASP A 228 14.58 7.04 19.31
C ASP A 228 13.99 5.96 18.36
N THR A 229 13.19 6.36 17.38
CA THR A 229 12.59 5.44 16.40
C THR A 229 13.49 5.23 15.18
N GLN A 230 13.10 4.35 14.27
CA GLN A 230 13.80 4.17 12.98
C GLN A 230 13.83 5.44 12.11
N TYR A 231 12.97 6.41 12.41
CA TYR A 231 12.88 7.66 11.66
C TYR A 231 13.79 8.77 12.21
N GLY A 232 14.37 8.61 13.39
CA GLY A 232 15.21 9.63 14.02
C GLY A 232 16.44 10.00 13.18
N HIS A 233 17.06 9.01 12.53
CA HIS A 233 18.24 9.20 11.67
C HIS A 233 17.95 10.05 10.42
N TYR A 234 16.68 10.26 10.05
CA TYR A 234 16.31 11.07 8.89
C TYR A 234 16.23 12.57 9.20
N LYS A 235 16.45 13.00 10.46
CA LYS A 235 16.42 14.43 10.83
C LYS A 235 17.34 15.28 9.95
N ASP A 236 18.53 14.77 9.66
CA ASP A 236 19.55 15.50 8.89
C ASP A 236 19.53 15.15 7.39
N PHE A 237 18.61 14.28 6.94
CA PHE A 237 18.46 13.90 5.53
C PHE A 237 17.62 14.91 4.77
N HIS A 238 18.25 15.65 3.86
CA HIS A 238 17.64 16.71 3.05
C HIS A 238 17.54 16.31 1.57
N GLU A 239 16.78 15.26 1.24
CA GLU A 239 16.58 14.85 -0.17
C GLU A 239 15.34 15.51 -0.82
N GLY A 240 14.84 16.59 -0.24
CA GLY A 240 13.65 17.29 -0.71
C GLY A 240 12.34 16.55 -0.44
N GLY A 241 11.29 17.00 -1.12
CA GLY A 241 9.93 16.50 -0.96
C GLY A 241 9.46 15.60 -2.09
N ALA A 242 8.38 14.87 -1.82
CA ALA A 242 7.66 14.10 -2.82
C ALA A 242 7.09 15.01 -3.93
N ASN A 243 7.07 14.48 -5.15
CA ASN A 243 6.50 15.17 -6.30
C ASN A 243 4.99 15.45 -6.09
N ILE A 244 4.55 16.69 -6.35
CA ILE A 244 3.15 17.13 -6.23
C ILE A 244 2.18 16.31 -7.09
N LEU A 245 2.65 15.69 -8.18
CA LEU A 245 1.84 14.79 -8.98
C LEU A 245 1.35 13.58 -8.17
N ARG A 246 2.12 13.09 -7.19
CA ARG A 246 1.70 12.01 -6.29
C ARG A 246 0.49 12.43 -5.46
N VAL A 247 0.50 13.66 -4.96
CA VAL A 247 -0.65 14.26 -4.25
C VAL A 247 -1.87 14.33 -5.15
N ALA A 248 -1.71 14.77 -6.41
CA ALA A 248 -2.82 14.84 -7.36
C ALA A 248 -3.42 13.46 -7.65
N VAL A 249 -2.58 12.43 -7.83
CA VAL A 249 -3.01 11.04 -8.05
C VAL A 249 -3.77 10.47 -6.83
N ASP A 250 -3.30 10.75 -5.62
CA ASP A 250 -3.98 10.32 -4.38
C ASP A 250 -5.30 11.08 -4.17
N ALA A 251 -5.32 12.39 -4.47
CA ALA A 251 -6.47 13.25 -4.26
C ALA A 251 -7.61 13.02 -5.29
N ALA A 252 -7.29 12.66 -6.53
CA ALA A 252 -8.30 12.59 -7.59
C ALA A 252 -9.45 11.60 -7.29
N PRO A 253 -9.21 10.33 -6.89
CA PRO A 253 -10.28 9.42 -6.47
C PRO A 253 -11.03 9.89 -5.23
N LEU A 254 -10.37 10.59 -4.31
CA LEU A 254 -10.99 11.17 -3.11
C LEU A 254 -11.96 12.29 -3.44
N ILE A 255 -11.61 13.17 -4.39
CA ILE A 255 -12.51 14.22 -4.89
C ILE A 255 -13.76 13.59 -5.50
N LEU A 256 -13.60 12.58 -6.36
CA LEU A 256 -14.73 11.88 -6.96
C LEU A 256 -15.59 11.16 -5.90
N ALA A 257 -14.95 10.55 -4.89
CA ALA A 257 -15.63 9.93 -3.76
C ALA A 257 -16.39 10.95 -2.91
N TYR A 258 -15.90 12.18 -2.75
CA TYR A 258 -16.61 13.27 -2.07
C TYR A 258 -17.86 13.70 -2.85
N LEU A 259 -17.74 13.89 -4.17
CA LEU A 259 -18.84 14.30 -5.03
C LEU A 259 -19.95 13.24 -5.06
N GLY A 260 -19.61 11.96 -5.09
CA GLY A 260 -20.56 10.84 -5.10
C GLY A 260 -20.79 10.17 -3.73
N ARG A 261 -20.47 10.83 -2.62
CA ARG A 261 -20.39 10.21 -1.29
C ARG A 261 -21.67 9.52 -0.80
N GLU A 262 -22.86 10.06 -1.09
CA GLU A 262 -24.10 9.45 -0.62
C GLU A 262 -24.38 8.15 -1.38
N LYS A 263 -24.24 8.18 -2.71
CA LYS A 263 -24.31 6.97 -3.56
C LYS A 263 -23.23 5.95 -3.19
N LEU A 264 -22.03 6.39 -2.81
CA LEU A 264 -20.96 5.50 -2.35
C LEU A 264 -21.36 4.74 -1.07
N ARG A 265 -22.04 5.42 -0.13
CA ARG A 265 -22.57 4.79 1.10
C ARG A 265 -23.72 3.83 0.81
N GLU A 266 -24.57 4.13 -0.16
CA GLU A 266 -25.63 3.20 -0.59
C GLU A 266 -25.03 1.92 -1.19
N LEU A 267 -24.05 2.06 -2.08
CA LEU A 267 -23.41 0.94 -2.77
C LEU A 267 -22.49 0.13 -1.84
N PHE A 268 -21.81 0.80 -0.91
CA PHE A 268 -20.92 0.20 0.05
C PHE A 268 -21.08 0.90 1.42
N PRO A 269 -21.97 0.40 2.30
CA PRO A 269 -22.32 1.06 3.57
C PRO A 269 -21.17 1.37 4.52
N LYS A 270 -20.06 0.61 4.45
CA LYS A 270 -18.87 0.83 5.27
C LYS A 270 -17.75 1.58 4.53
N SER A 271 -18.05 2.19 3.38
CA SER A 271 -17.09 2.91 2.54
C SER A 271 -16.42 4.10 3.24
N ASP A 272 -17.11 4.77 4.17
CA ASP A 272 -16.54 5.88 4.93
C ASP A 272 -15.20 5.53 5.59
N TYR A 273 -15.03 4.30 6.07
CA TYR A 273 -13.79 3.88 6.74
C TYR A 273 -12.63 3.71 5.75
N ILE A 274 -12.93 3.22 4.54
CA ILE A 274 -11.96 3.11 3.44
C ILE A 274 -11.58 4.51 2.96
N VAL A 275 -12.55 5.41 2.81
CA VAL A 275 -12.33 6.81 2.43
C VAL A 275 -11.47 7.51 3.48
N ASN A 276 -11.72 7.32 4.77
CA ASN A 276 -10.91 7.91 5.84
C ASN A 276 -9.46 7.39 5.85
N MET A 277 -9.24 6.10 5.59
CA MET A 277 -7.88 5.57 5.43
C MET A 277 -7.19 6.20 4.22
N ALA A 278 -7.84 6.25 3.06
CA ALA A 278 -7.29 6.90 1.87
C ALA A 278 -7.02 8.40 2.08
N LEU A 279 -7.89 9.11 2.81
CA LEU A 279 -7.72 10.51 3.19
C LEU A 279 -6.47 10.72 4.05
N LEU A 280 -6.22 9.85 5.03
CA LEU A 280 -4.99 9.92 5.82
C LEU A 280 -3.75 9.69 4.95
N GLY A 281 -3.82 8.76 4.00
CA GLY A 281 -2.75 8.57 3.01
C GLY A 281 -2.47 9.84 2.20
N CYS A 282 -3.51 10.49 1.70
CA CYS A 282 -3.41 11.77 1.00
C CYS A 282 -2.85 12.89 1.88
N VAL A 283 -3.24 12.96 3.16
CA VAL A 283 -2.69 13.94 4.12
C VAL A 283 -1.19 13.74 4.29
N PHE A 284 -0.73 12.50 4.52
CA PHE A 284 0.70 12.21 4.60
C PHE A 284 1.42 12.49 3.28
N MET A 285 0.79 12.24 2.14
CA MET A 285 1.36 12.58 0.84
C MET A 285 1.53 14.09 0.66
N ILE A 286 0.55 14.90 1.10
CA ILE A 286 0.64 16.37 1.10
C ILE A 286 1.82 16.83 1.96
N ILE A 287 1.93 16.33 3.20
CA ILE A 287 3.05 16.66 4.10
C ILE A 287 4.39 16.22 3.47
N SER A 288 4.39 15.10 2.75
CA SER A 288 5.61 14.57 2.13
C SER A 288 6.18 15.45 1.02
N THR A 289 5.41 16.41 0.48
CA THR A 289 5.93 17.43 -0.43
C THR A 289 6.98 18.33 0.19
N GLN A 290 7.09 18.35 1.53
CA GLN A 290 8.12 19.08 2.25
C GLN A 290 9.33 18.19 2.58
N ASN A 291 9.08 16.92 2.92
CA ASN A 291 10.14 15.93 3.13
C ASN A 291 9.63 14.53 2.75
N TRP A 292 10.34 13.85 1.86
CA TRP A 292 9.95 12.55 1.33
C TRP A 292 9.75 11.47 2.41
N ILE A 293 10.34 11.62 3.60
CA ILE A 293 10.19 10.65 4.69
C ILE A 293 8.73 10.45 5.10
N PHE A 294 7.90 11.48 4.98
CA PHE A 294 6.46 11.37 5.27
C PHE A 294 5.72 10.49 4.26
N ALA A 295 6.28 10.27 3.05
CA ALA A 295 5.74 9.31 2.10
C ALA A 295 5.92 7.85 2.57
N ARG A 296 6.80 7.58 3.55
CA ARG A 296 6.87 6.25 4.20
C ARG A 296 5.63 6.01 5.07
N PHE A 297 5.10 7.03 5.73
CA PHE A 297 3.87 6.90 6.51
C PHE A 297 2.65 6.64 5.64
N SER A 298 2.62 7.16 4.41
CA SER A 298 1.50 6.92 3.49
C SER A 298 1.36 5.45 3.07
N ILE A 299 2.42 4.62 3.20
CA ILE A 299 2.40 3.19 2.88
C ILE A 299 1.28 2.43 3.64
N TYR A 300 1.03 2.77 4.90
CA TYR A 300 -0.01 2.13 5.71
C TYR A 300 -1.44 2.45 5.24
N PHE A 301 -1.59 3.51 4.45
CA PHE A 301 -2.88 4.07 4.06
C PHE A 301 -3.15 3.95 2.55
N GLY A 302 -2.11 3.95 1.73
CA GLY A 302 -2.22 3.98 0.27
C GLY A 302 -2.95 2.77 -0.30
N LEU A 303 -2.81 1.59 0.31
CA LEU A 303 -3.50 0.37 -0.14
C LEU A 303 -5.04 0.50 -0.12
N TYR A 304 -5.60 1.39 0.71
CA TYR A 304 -7.04 1.65 0.73
C TYR A 304 -7.54 2.39 -0.52
N GLN A 305 -6.66 3.11 -1.22
CA GLN A 305 -6.96 3.71 -2.52
C GLN A 305 -7.31 2.63 -3.56
N LEU A 306 -6.66 1.46 -3.48
CA LEU A 306 -6.90 0.33 -4.37
C LEU A 306 -8.28 -0.29 -4.17
N ILE A 307 -8.85 -0.17 -2.96
CA ILE A 307 -10.23 -0.54 -2.68
C ILE A 307 -11.16 0.57 -3.18
N LEU A 308 -10.82 1.85 -2.99
CA LEU A 308 -11.70 2.98 -3.31
C LEU A 308 -11.91 3.19 -4.81
N ILE A 309 -10.83 3.16 -5.61
CA ILE A 309 -10.87 3.56 -7.03
C ILE A 309 -11.86 2.75 -7.91
N PRO A 310 -12.05 1.43 -7.74
CA PRO A 310 -13.07 0.67 -8.46
C PRO A 310 -14.50 1.06 -8.09
N TRP A 311 -14.73 1.46 -6.83
CA TRP A 311 -16.05 1.93 -6.39
C TRP A 311 -16.39 3.31 -6.96
N VAL A 312 -15.39 4.18 -7.13
CA VAL A 312 -15.55 5.50 -7.76
C VAL A 312 -16.17 5.38 -9.16
N VAL A 313 -15.78 4.37 -9.95
CA VAL A 313 -16.38 4.11 -11.27
C VAL A 313 -17.90 3.92 -11.16
N LYS A 314 -18.39 3.26 -10.11
CA LYS A 314 -19.82 2.97 -9.91
C LYS A 314 -20.64 4.17 -9.44
N LEU A 315 -20.00 5.28 -9.09
CA LEU A 315 -20.70 6.52 -8.73
C LEU A 315 -21.32 7.19 -9.95
N PHE A 316 -20.77 6.95 -11.14
CA PHE A 316 -21.27 7.51 -12.39
C PHE A 316 -22.47 6.75 -12.95
N THR A 317 -23.19 7.39 -13.88
CA THR A 317 -24.29 6.77 -14.63
C THR A 317 -23.73 5.66 -15.52
N GLU A 318 -24.52 4.61 -15.82
CA GLU A 318 -24.02 3.43 -16.55
C GLU A 318 -23.36 3.75 -17.89
N LYS A 319 -23.88 4.77 -18.60
CA LYS A 319 -23.30 5.28 -19.86
C LYS A 319 -21.90 5.88 -19.66
N ASP A 320 -21.67 6.56 -18.53
CA ASP A 320 -20.43 7.29 -18.25
C ASP A 320 -19.38 6.40 -17.55
N GLN A 321 -19.79 5.29 -16.92
CA GLN A 321 -18.86 4.38 -16.22
C GLN A 321 -17.74 3.87 -17.14
N LYS A 322 -18.06 3.59 -18.41
CA LYS A 322 -17.06 3.14 -19.40
C LYS A 322 -16.02 4.23 -19.63
N PHE A 323 -16.45 5.47 -19.84
CA PHE A 323 -15.55 6.61 -20.03
C PHE A 323 -14.63 6.80 -18.81
N VAL A 324 -15.19 6.81 -17.61
CA VAL A 324 -14.42 6.97 -16.36
C VAL A 324 -13.43 5.83 -16.16
N TYR A 325 -13.83 4.58 -16.43
CA TYR A 325 -12.94 3.42 -16.35
C TYR A 325 -11.73 3.58 -17.29
N TYR A 326 -11.93 3.92 -18.56
CA TYR A 326 -10.83 4.14 -19.50
C TYR A 326 -9.99 5.37 -19.15
N ALA A 327 -10.60 6.45 -18.65
CA ALA A 327 -9.88 7.62 -18.19
C ALA A 327 -8.92 7.27 -17.03
N ILE A 328 -9.36 6.46 -16.07
CA ILE A 328 -8.50 5.97 -14.98
C ILE A 328 -7.33 5.16 -15.56
N LEU A 329 -7.59 4.21 -16.47
CA LEU A 329 -6.54 3.42 -17.09
C LEU A 329 -5.49 4.31 -17.77
N VAL A 330 -5.92 5.27 -18.60
CA VAL A 330 -5.01 6.17 -19.31
C VAL A 330 -4.23 7.07 -18.36
N CYS A 331 -4.89 7.72 -17.39
CA CYS A 331 -4.22 8.61 -16.45
C CYS A 331 -3.17 7.88 -15.61
N TYR A 332 -3.49 6.70 -15.09
CA TYR A 332 -2.55 5.91 -14.31
C TYR A 332 -1.44 5.30 -15.19
N PHE A 333 -1.72 4.96 -16.46
CA PHE A 333 -0.67 4.56 -17.40
C PHE A 333 0.35 5.68 -17.64
N VAL A 334 -0.14 6.90 -17.92
CA VAL A 334 0.71 8.08 -18.13
C VAL A 334 1.53 8.37 -16.87
N TYR A 335 0.91 8.31 -15.70
CA TYR A 335 1.60 8.47 -14.42
C TYR A 335 2.66 7.37 -14.21
N PHE A 336 2.36 6.11 -14.53
CA PHE A 336 3.31 5.00 -14.46
C PHE A 336 4.53 5.23 -15.34
N VAL A 337 4.32 5.63 -16.61
CA VAL A 337 5.42 5.98 -17.53
C VAL A 337 6.26 7.11 -16.94
N TYR A 338 5.63 8.18 -16.48
CA TYR A 338 6.32 9.34 -15.91
C TYR A 338 7.14 8.99 -14.67
N GLU A 339 6.58 8.25 -13.73
CA GLU A 339 7.26 7.88 -12.50
C GLU A 339 8.36 6.85 -12.76
N HIS A 340 8.05 5.74 -13.44
CA HIS A 340 8.96 4.59 -13.52
C HIS A 340 10.03 4.76 -14.60
N VAL A 341 9.68 5.37 -15.74
CA VAL A 341 10.61 5.53 -16.87
C VAL A 341 11.33 6.86 -16.77
N ILE A 342 10.59 7.96 -16.63
CA ILE A 342 11.17 9.32 -16.74
C ILE A 342 11.84 9.75 -15.43
N THR A 343 11.16 9.55 -14.30
CA THR A 343 11.65 10.07 -13.00
C THR A 343 12.65 9.12 -12.35
N LEU A 344 12.30 7.83 -12.24
CA LEU A 344 13.11 6.86 -11.52
C LEU A 344 14.07 6.05 -12.40
N GLY A 345 13.83 5.99 -13.71
CA GLY A 345 14.66 5.21 -14.63
C GLY A 345 14.78 3.73 -14.25
N ILE A 346 13.69 3.10 -13.76
CA ILE A 346 13.75 1.77 -13.16
C ILE A 346 14.18 0.70 -14.16
N ILE A 347 15.32 0.07 -13.89
CA ILE A 347 15.77 -1.10 -14.64
C ILE A 347 15.57 -2.30 -13.74
N TYR A 348 14.56 -3.13 -14.03
CA TYR A 348 14.42 -4.42 -13.37
C TYR A 348 15.58 -5.36 -13.75
N LYS A 349 16.18 -6.02 -12.74
CA LYS A 349 17.19 -7.06 -12.90
C LYS A 349 16.80 -8.28 -12.04
N SER A 350 17.13 -9.46 -12.57
CA SER A 350 16.92 -10.77 -11.96
C SER A 350 17.89 -11.75 -12.60
N ASN A 351 18.36 -12.73 -11.83
CA ASN A 351 19.11 -13.86 -12.36
C ASN A 351 18.21 -14.97 -12.94
N PHE A 352 16.88 -14.80 -12.88
CA PHE A 352 15.91 -15.86 -13.19
C PHE A 352 14.89 -15.51 -14.29
N LEU A 353 14.71 -14.22 -14.60
CA LEU A 353 13.67 -13.71 -15.51
C LEU A 353 14.22 -12.87 -16.67
#